data_AF-A0A8T4Y0F9-F1
#
_entry.id   AF-A0A8T4Y0F9-F1
#
_cell.length_a   1.000
_cell.length_b   1.000
_cell.length_c   1.000
_cell.angle_alpha   90.00
_cell.angle_beta   90.00
_cell.angle_gamma   90.00
#
_symmetry.space_group_name_H-M   'P 1'
#
loop_
_entity.id
_entity.type
_entity.pdbx_description
1 polymer ?
#
loop_
_entity_poly.entity_id
_entity_poly.type
_entity_poly.pdbx_seq_one_letter_code
_entity_poly.pdbx_strand_id
1 'polypeptide(L)'
;MGIRWIATTVNSNNPKLKFYGKDLRRVKGHYFWLRRTLALKKAYKTIRKIGHKERRVVNDILHKISRAIVDEAYTNDSMIVLGNLKGIR
;
A
#
# COMPACT_ATOMS: atom_id res chain seq x y z
N MET A 1 6.23 -1.61 -9.51
CA MET A 1 6.06 -1.54 -8.04
C MET A 1 5.68 -2.92 -7.53
N GLY A 2 6.07 -3.29 -6.31
CA GLY A 2 5.92 -4.66 -5.82
C GLY A 2 5.36 -4.72 -4.41
N ILE A 3 5.14 -5.93 -3.87
CA ILE A 3 4.48 -6.11 -2.57
C ILE A 3 5.29 -5.54 -1.38
N ARG A 4 6.58 -5.27 -1.57
CA ARG A 4 7.49 -4.69 -0.56
C ARG A 4 7.47 -3.17 -0.55
N TRP A 5 7.35 -2.54 -1.73
CA TRP A 5 7.39 -1.09 -1.91
C TRP A 5 6.30 -0.68 -2.89
N ILE A 6 5.33 0.08 -2.39
CA ILE A 6 4.12 0.49 -3.12
C ILE A 6 4.34 1.79 -3.85
N ALA A 7 5.11 2.70 -3.27
CA ALA A 7 5.44 3.97 -3.87
C ALA A 7 6.89 4.30 -3.54
N THR A 8 7.54 4.99 -4.48
CA THR A 8 8.87 5.55 -4.28
C THR A 8 8.80 6.99 -4.76
N THR A 9 9.29 7.92 -3.96
CA THR A 9 9.43 9.33 -4.37
C THR A 9 10.90 9.68 -4.52
N VAL A 10 11.15 10.55 -5.50
CA VAL A 10 12.42 11.22 -5.74
C VAL A 10 12.13 12.70 -5.93
N ASN A 11 12.90 13.56 -5.29
CA ASN A 11 12.81 15.00 -5.45
C ASN A 11 14.12 15.51 -6.05
N SER A 12 14.05 16.42 -7.02
CA SER A 12 15.23 17.07 -7.60
C SER A 12 15.99 17.91 -6.56
N ASN A 13 15.28 18.51 -5.59
CA ASN A 13 15.89 19.31 -4.52
C ASN A 13 16.58 18.47 -3.45
N ASN A 14 16.17 17.21 -3.29
CA ASN A 14 16.79 16.27 -2.36
C ASN A 14 16.82 14.88 -3.00
N PRO A 15 17.94 14.44 -3.59
CA PRO A 15 18.03 13.22 -4.39
C PRO A 15 17.91 11.93 -3.56
N LYS A 16 17.48 12.00 -2.30
CA LYS A 16 17.24 10.83 -1.45
C LYS A 16 15.93 10.14 -1.85
N LEU A 17 16.04 8.88 -2.25
CA LEU A 17 14.89 8.02 -2.50
C LEU A 17 14.16 7.73 -1.19
N LYS A 18 12.85 8.00 -1.16
CA LYS A 18 11.97 7.54 -0.08
C LYS A 18 11.13 6.37 -0.57
N PHE A 19 11.14 5.30 0.22
CA PHE A 19 10.37 4.10 -0.06
C PHE A 19 9.17 3.98 0.88
N TYR A 20 7.99 3.78 0.30
CA TYR A 20 6.74 3.64 1.04
C TYR A 20 6.18 2.21 0.92
N GLY A 21 5.51 1.75 1.97
CA GLY A 21 4.75 0.49 1.93
C GLY A 21 5.40 -0.72 2.61
N LYS A 22 6.50 -0.55 3.35
CA LYS A 22 7.14 -1.63 4.13
C LYS A 22 6.14 -2.39 5.02
N ASP A 23 5.25 -1.65 5.67
CA ASP A 23 4.25 -2.20 6.59
C ASP A 23 3.14 -2.98 5.88
N LEU A 24 2.83 -2.62 4.63
CA LEU A 24 1.76 -3.28 3.89
C LEU A 24 2.09 -4.75 3.60
N ARG A 25 3.38 -5.07 3.41
CA ARG A 25 3.82 -6.46 3.26
C ARG A 25 3.44 -7.31 4.46
N ARG A 26 3.63 -6.80 5.68
CA ARG A 26 3.29 -7.50 6.92
C ARG A 26 1.78 -7.70 7.03
N VAL A 27 1.00 -6.67 6.74
CA VAL A 27 -0.47 -6.73 6.76
C VAL A 27 -1.00 -7.74 5.75
N LYS A 28 -0.58 -7.65 4.48
CA LYS A 28 -1.00 -8.60 3.43
C LYS A 28 -0.58 -10.03 3.75
N GLY A 29 0.61 -10.24 4.33
CA GLY A 29 1.07 -11.56 4.77
C GLY A 29 0.19 -12.16 5.88
N HIS A 30 -0.16 -11.36 6.89
CA HIS A 30 -1.04 -11.77 7.98
C HIS A 30 -2.43 -12.21 7.47
N TYR A 31 -3.06 -11.40 6.62
CA TYR A 31 -4.38 -11.72 6.07
C TYR A 31 -4.33 -12.87 5.05
N PHE A 32 -3.23 -13.04 4.31
CA PHE A 32 -3.03 -14.22 3.45
C PHE A 32 -3.04 -15.52 4.25
N TRP A 33 -2.30 -15.56 5.36
CA TRP A 33 -2.30 -16.71 6.26
C TRP A 33 -3.69 -16.97 6.88
N LEU A 34 -4.39 -15.94 7.34
CA LEU A 34 -5.76 -16.04 7.86
C LEU A 34 -6.76 -16.58 6.82
N ARG A 35 -6.71 -16.11 5.58
CA ARG A 35 -7.57 -16.62 4.51
C ARG A 35 -7.32 -18.10 4.26
N ARG A 36 -6.05 -18.51 4.21
CA ARG A 36 -5.65 -19.92 3.98
C ARG A 36 -6.15 -20.83 5.09
N THR A 37 -5.99 -20.44 6.36
CA THR A 37 -6.46 -21.25 7.50
C THR A 37 -7.99 -21.35 7.56
N LEU A 38 -8.70 -20.25 7.28
CA LEU A 38 -10.17 -20.26 7.24
C LEU A 38 -10.74 -21.02 6.04
N ALA A 39 -10.02 -21.04 4.91
CA ALA A 39 -10.40 -21.81 3.73
C ALA A 39 -10.36 -23.31 4.00
N LEU A 40 -9.33 -23.80 4.71
CA LEU A 40 -9.25 -25.21 5.15
C LEU A 40 -10.43 -25.60 6.05
N LYS A 41 -10.92 -24.66 6.87
CA LYS A 41 -12.09 -24.85 7.74
C LYS A 41 -13.44 -24.62 7.04
N LYS A 42 -13.46 -24.39 5.72
CA LYS A 42 -14.66 -24.06 4.92
C LYS A 42 -15.50 -22.88 5.48
N ALA A 43 -14.86 -21.96 6.21
CA ALA A 43 -15.52 -20.86 6.91
C ALA A 43 -15.74 -19.62 6.01
N TYR A 44 -16.46 -19.77 4.90
CA TYR A 44 -16.58 -18.74 3.85
C TYR A 44 -17.16 -17.41 4.32
N LYS A 45 -18.15 -17.43 5.23
CA LYS A 45 -18.73 -16.20 5.81
C LYS A 45 -17.66 -15.36 6.53
N THR A 46 -16.78 -16.03 7.27
CA THR A 46 -15.68 -15.38 8.00
C THR A 46 -14.63 -14.83 7.04
N ILE A 47 -14.30 -15.57 5.97
CA ILE A 47 -13.37 -15.11 4.91
C ILE A 47 -13.85 -13.78 4.30
N ARG A 48 -15.14 -13.68 3.97
CA ARG A 48 -15.72 -12.43 3.45
C ARG A 48 -15.59 -11.28 4.44
N LYS A 49 -15.90 -11.53 5.73
CA LYS A 49 -15.78 -10.51 6.79
C LYS A 49 -14.35 -10.02 6.97
N ILE A 50 -13.35 -10.91 6.99
CA ILE A 50 -11.94 -10.51 7.12
C ILE A 50 -11.43 -9.79 5.88
N GLY A 51 -11.91 -10.14 4.67
CA GLY A 51 -11.55 -9.44 3.44
C GLY A 51 -11.98 -7.97 3.45
N HIS A 52 -13.18 -7.67 3.97
CA HIS A 52 -13.61 -6.29 4.18
C HIS A 52 -12.73 -5.55 5.19
N LYS A 53 -12.31 -6.23 6.27
CA LYS A 53 -11.40 -5.64 7.26
C LYS A 53 -10.02 -5.35 6.67
N GLU A 54 -9.43 -6.31 5.95
CA GLU A 54 -8.16 -6.14 5.24
C GLU A 54 -8.21 -4.95 4.29
N ARG A 55 -9.27 -4.85 3.46
CA ARG A 55 -9.43 -3.74 2.52
C ARG A 55 -9.41 -2.39 3.24
N ARG A 56 -10.10 -2.26 4.38
CA ARG A 56 -10.10 -1.01 5.17
C ARG A 56 -8.72 -0.68 5.71
N VAL A 57 -8.01 -1.66 6.27
CA VAL A 57 -6.65 -1.45 6.80
C VAL A 57 -5.67 -1.08 5.68
N VAL A 58 -5.74 -1.77 4.54
CA VAL A 58 -4.89 -1.48 3.37
C VAL A 58 -5.18 -0.07 2.85
N ASN A 59 -6.44 0.31 2.72
CA ASN A 59 -6.83 1.65 2.26
C ASN A 59 -6.36 2.75 3.22
N ASP A 60 -6.49 2.56 4.53
CA ASP A 60 -5.99 3.53 5.53
C ASP A 60 -4.48 3.77 5.38
N ILE A 61 -3.69 2.70 5.23
CA ILE A 61 -2.24 2.80 5.01
C ILE A 61 -1.94 3.51 3.69
N LEU A 62 -2.65 3.17 2.62
CA LEU A 62 -2.50 3.83 1.32
C LEU A 62 -2.83 5.31 1.40
N HIS A 63 -3.91 5.70 2.07
CA HIS A 63 -4.28 7.10 2.26
C HIS A 63 -3.21 7.88 3.03
N LYS A 64 -2.63 7.29 4.08
CA LYS A 64 -1.53 7.92 4.84
C LYS A 64 -0.28 8.11 3.99
N ILE A 65 0.08 7.12 3.17
CA ILE A 65 1.20 7.22 2.22
C ILE A 65 0.93 8.33 1.19
N SER A 66 -0.26 8.33 0.57
CA SER A 66 -0.64 9.36 -0.39
C SER A 66 -0.59 10.76 0.24
N ARG A 67 -1.07 10.90 1.47
CA ARG A 67 -1.02 12.17 2.18
C ARG A 67 0.42 12.63 2.43
N ALA A 68 1.30 11.74 2.89
CA ALA A 68 2.71 12.04 3.09
C ALA A 68 3.41 12.51 1.80
N ILE A 69 3.08 11.90 0.65
CA ILE A 69 3.64 12.29 -0.65
C ILE A 69 3.15 13.70 -1.05
N VAL A 70 1.87 13.98 -0.86
CA VAL A 70 1.28 15.31 -1.16
C VAL A 70 1.85 16.38 -0.25
N ASP A 71 1.95 16.11 1.05
CA ASP A 71 2.50 17.06 2.03
C ASP A 71 3.99 17.34 1.73
N GLU A 72 4.75 16.33 1.31
CA GLU A 72 6.14 16.48 0.84
C GLU A 72 6.23 17.35 -0.41
N ALA A 73 5.34 17.17 -1.39
CA ALA A 73 5.32 18.00 -2.59
C ALA A 73 4.96 19.46 -2.26
N TYR A 74 3.99 19.67 -1.37
CA TYR A 74 3.56 20.99 -0.93
C TYR A 74 4.66 21.75 -0.19
N THR A 75 5.36 21.09 0.74
CA THR A 75 6.46 21.75 1.50
C THR A 75 7.67 22.11 0.65
N ASN A 76 7.87 21.42 -0.48
CA ASN A 76 9.00 21.68 -1.38
C ASN A 76 8.59 22.46 -2.65
N ASP A 77 7.36 23.00 -2.71
CA ASP A 77 6.78 23.64 -3.90
C ASP A 77 7.04 22.84 -5.19
N SER A 78 6.89 21.51 -5.11
CA SER A 78 7.28 20.57 -6.15
C SER A 78 6.08 20.03 -6.92
N MET A 79 6.25 19.79 -8.22
CA MET A 79 5.23 19.13 -9.04
C MET A 79 5.31 17.60 -8.92
N ILE A 80 4.17 16.94 -8.67
CA ILE A 80 4.09 15.48 -8.64
C ILE A 80 3.94 14.95 -10.08
N VAL A 81 4.93 14.22 -10.56
CA VAL A 81 4.89 13.53 -11.84
C VAL A 81 4.73 12.03 -11.61
N LEU A 82 3.69 11.44 -12.18
CA LEU A 82 3.43 10.00 -12.13
C LEU A 82 3.76 9.37 -13.49
N GLY A 83 4.50 8.26 -13.47
CA GLY A 83 4.74 7.47 -14.68
C GLY A 83 3.46 6.82 -15.20
N ASN A 84 3.43 6.48 -16.50
CA ASN A 84 2.32 5.76 -17.09
C ASN A 84 2.18 4.37 -16.44
N LEU A 85 1.03 4.10 -15.82
CA LEU A 85 0.75 2.86 -15.08
C LEU A 85 0.08 1.78 -15.94
N LYS A 86 -0.15 2.04 -17.24
CA LYS A 86 -0.84 1.09 -18.13
C LYS A 86 -0.04 -0.23 -18.20
N GLY A 87 -0.68 -1.33 -17.81
CA GLY A 87 -0.12 -2.68 -17.91
C GLY A 87 0.54 -3.24 -16.64
N ILE A 88 0.63 -2.45 -15.56
CA ILE A 88 1.15 -2.92 -14.26
C ILE A 88 0.00 -3.63 -13.50
N ARG A 89 0.20 -4.89 -13.11
CA ARG A 89 -0.76 -5.73 -12.34
C ARG A 89 -0.15 -6.25 -11.04
#